data_AF-A0A259BGA9-F1
#
_entry.id   AF-A0A259BGA9-F1
#
_cell.length_a   1.000
_cell.length_b   1.000
_cell.length_c   1.000
_cell.angle_alpha   90.00
_cell.angle_beta   90.00
_cell.angle_gamma   90.00
#
_symmetry.space_group_name_H-M   'P 1'
#
loop_
_entity.id
_entity.type
_entity.pdbx_description
1 polymer ?
#
loop_
_entity_poly.entity_id
_entity_poly.type
_entity_poly.pdbx_seq_one_letter_code
_entity_poly.pdbx_strand_id
1 'polypeptide(L)'
;MQVLRDIYPITWSSELVFPSVRSNKKTLSENAFNSALRRMGFTQDEMTAHGFRATASSILNERGFPPDVIEAALAHVEPNAVRRAYNRATYWPERVALMQAWADMLDEFRTLK
;
A
#
# COMPACT_ATOMS: atom_id res chain seq x y z
N MET A 1 -6.94 -0.74 14.02
CA MET A 1 -8.18 -1.56 13.81
C MET A 1 -9.40 -0.78 13.37
N GLN A 2 -9.50 0.54 13.56
CA GLN A 2 -10.72 1.30 13.20
C GLN A 2 -11.08 1.22 11.72
N VAL A 3 -10.11 1.40 10.83
CA VAL A 3 -10.31 1.33 9.37
C VAL A 3 -10.93 0.00 8.92
N LEU A 4 -10.52 -1.13 9.51
CA LEU A 4 -11.10 -2.44 9.19
C LEU A 4 -12.53 -2.60 9.70
N ARG A 5 -12.89 -1.93 10.81
CA ARG A 5 -14.28 -1.89 11.29
C ARG A 5 -15.14 -1.00 10.41
N ASP A 6 -14.60 0.10 9.90
CA ASP A 6 -15.33 1.03 9.04
C ASP A 6 -15.65 0.44 7.66
N ILE A 7 -14.75 -0.40 7.12
CA ILE A 7 -14.98 -1.07 5.83
C ILE A 7 -15.91 -2.29 5.95
N TYR A 8 -15.95 -2.96 7.11
CA TYR A 8 -16.69 -4.20 7.28
C TYR A 8 -18.18 -4.11 6.92
N PRO A 9 -18.96 -3.07 7.32
CA PRO A 9 -20.35 -2.92 6.89
C PRO A 9 -20.55 -2.84 5.37
N ILE A 10 -19.51 -2.46 4.62
CA ILE A 10 -19.54 -2.35 3.15
C ILE A 10 -19.18 -3.70 2.51
N THR A 11 -18.29 -4.48 3.14
CA THR A 11 -17.72 -5.70 2.56
C THR A 11 -18.10 -7.00 3.28
N TRP A 12 -19.02 -6.95 4.26
CA TRP A 12 -19.38 -8.07 5.15
C TRP A 12 -19.75 -9.37 4.43
N SER A 13 -20.28 -9.27 3.22
CA SER A 13 -20.69 -10.41 2.39
C SER A 13 -19.54 -11.02 1.57
N SER A 14 -18.31 -10.56 1.77
CA SER A 14 -17.09 -11.02 1.11
C SER A 14 -16.03 -11.44 2.13
N GLU A 15 -15.24 -12.44 1.77
CA GLU A 15 -14.01 -12.80 2.50
C GLU A 15 -12.85 -11.82 2.22
N LEU A 16 -13.02 -10.90 1.25
CA LEU A 16 -12.01 -9.95 0.83
C LEU A 16 -12.27 -8.57 1.45
N VAL A 17 -11.20 -7.87 1.83
CA VAL A 17 -11.27 -6.47 2.28
C VAL A 17 -11.65 -5.54 1.12
N PHE A 18 -11.24 -5.87 -0.11
CA PHE A 18 -11.55 -5.10 -1.31
C PHE A 18 -12.15 -6.01 -2.40
N PRO A 19 -13.45 -6.36 -2.30
CA PRO A 19 -14.13 -7.14 -3.32
C PRO A 19 -14.39 -6.32 -4.58
N SER A 20 -14.55 -7.01 -5.70
CA SER A 20 -15.04 -6.42 -6.94
C SER A 20 -16.48 -5.95 -6.76
N VAL A 21 -16.80 -4.78 -7.34
CA VAL A 21 -18.17 -4.24 -7.38
C VAL A 21 -19.16 -5.22 -8.04
N ARG A 22 -18.67 -6.11 -8.92
CA ARG A 22 -19.49 -7.09 -9.64
C ARG A 22 -19.51 -8.48 -9.00
N SER A 23 -18.66 -8.75 -8.00
CA SER A 23 -18.58 -10.06 -7.36
C SER A 23 -17.86 -9.99 -6.02
N ASN A 24 -18.53 -10.48 -4.97
CA ASN A 24 -17.96 -10.64 -3.63
C ASN A 24 -16.89 -11.74 -3.52
N LYS A 25 -16.63 -12.50 -4.59
CA LYS A 25 -15.61 -13.57 -4.63
C LYS A 25 -14.34 -13.19 -5.38
N LYS A 26 -14.33 -12.04 -6.06
CA LYS A 26 -13.19 -11.59 -6.86
C LYS A 26 -12.58 -10.34 -6.25
N THR A 27 -11.28 -10.18 -6.39
CA THR A 27 -10.56 -8.98 -5.96
C THR A 27 -10.97 -7.77 -6.81
N LEU A 28 -10.90 -6.60 -6.19
CA LEU A 28 -11.02 -5.34 -6.91
C LEU A 28 -9.90 -5.22 -7.97
N SER A 29 -10.22 -4.71 -9.15
CA SER A 29 -9.22 -4.49 -10.19
C SER A 29 -8.40 -3.24 -9.91
N GLU A 30 -7.15 -3.22 -10.38
CA GLU A 30 -6.30 -2.03 -10.31
C GLU A 30 -6.96 -0.81 -10.95
N ASN A 31 -7.65 -1.01 -12.08
CA ASN A 31 -8.38 0.03 -12.78
C ASN A 31 -9.48 0.68 -11.93
N ALA A 32 -10.03 0.00 -10.92
CA ALA A 32 -11.02 0.59 -10.05
C ALA A 32 -10.42 1.73 -9.20
N PHE A 33 -9.20 1.57 -8.69
CA PHE A 33 -8.48 2.62 -7.96
C PHE A 33 -8.18 3.81 -8.85
N ASN A 34 -7.64 3.58 -10.05
CA ASN A 34 -7.39 4.65 -11.01
C ASN A 34 -8.69 5.38 -11.37
N SER A 35 -9.79 4.66 -11.58
CA SER A 35 -11.09 5.26 -11.87
C SER A 35 -11.66 6.05 -10.67
N ALA A 36 -11.35 5.67 -9.44
CA ALA A 36 -11.72 6.45 -8.25
C ALA A 36 -10.94 7.78 -8.22
N LEU A 37 -9.63 7.75 -8.51
CA LEU A 37 -8.81 8.96 -8.60
C LEU A 37 -9.34 9.95 -9.66
N ARG A 38 -9.74 9.46 -10.84
CA ARG A 38 -10.35 10.31 -11.88
C ARG A 38 -11.64 10.98 -11.41
N ARG A 39 -12.48 10.26 -10.65
CA ARG A 39 -13.70 10.83 -10.06
C ARG A 39 -13.43 11.86 -8.98
N MET A 40 -12.29 11.76 -8.30
CA MET A 40 -11.84 12.73 -7.30
C MET A 40 -11.18 13.97 -7.92
N GLY A 41 -11.04 14.03 -9.25
CA GLY A 41 -10.48 15.19 -9.96
C GLY A 41 -9.00 15.10 -10.29
N PHE A 42 -8.30 14.05 -9.85
CA PHE A 42 -6.92 13.82 -10.28
C PHE A 42 -6.90 13.35 -11.73
N THR A 43 -5.99 13.88 -12.54
CA THR A 43 -5.71 13.44 -13.91
C THR A 43 -4.71 12.28 -13.94
N GLN A 44 -4.56 11.66 -15.12
CA GLN A 44 -3.62 10.54 -15.29
C GLN A 44 -2.17 10.94 -15.07
N ASP A 45 -1.82 12.17 -15.41
CA ASP A 45 -0.47 12.69 -15.28
C ASP A 45 -0.16 13.17 -13.85
N GLU A 46 -1.19 13.46 -13.04
CA GLU A 46 -1.03 13.84 -11.63
C GLU A 46 -0.83 12.65 -10.71
N MET A 47 -1.67 11.60 -10.82
CA MET A 47 -1.59 10.47 -9.89
C MET A 47 -2.22 9.18 -10.43
N THR A 48 -1.58 8.05 -10.13
CA THR A 48 -2.08 6.69 -10.40
C THR A 48 -1.90 5.78 -9.18
N ALA A 49 -2.54 4.61 -9.18
CA ALA A 49 -2.32 3.58 -8.17
C ALA A 49 -0.84 3.16 -8.06
N HIS A 50 -0.12 3.12 -9.19
CA HIS A 50 1.33 2.86 -9.20
C HIS A 50 2.13 4.06 -8.66
N GLY A 51 1.71 5.29 -9.00
CA GLY A 51 2.30 6.53 -8.49
C GLY A 51 2.42 6.56 -6.97
N PHE A 52 1.39 6.09 -6.24
CA PHE A 52 1.47 5.98 -4.77
C PHE A 52 2.61 5.08 -4.26
N ARG A 53 2.94 3.99 -4.97
CA ARG A 53 4.08 3.13 -4.57
C ARG A 53 5.40 3.84 -4.78
N ALA A 54 5.56 4.56 -5.89
CA ALA A 54 6.75 5.37 -6.13
C ALA A 54 6.90 6.47 -5.07
N THR A 55 5.84 7.22 -4.78
CA THR A 55 5.83 8.24 -3.72
C THR A 55 6.16 7.64 -2.36
N ALA A 56 5.57 6.51 -1.99
CA ALA A 56 5.88 5.84 -0.73
C ALA A 56 7.36 5.41 -0.65
N SER A 57 7.91 4.84 -1.74
CA SER A 57 9.33 4.47 -1.80
C SER A 57 10.23 5.67 -1.59
N SER A 58 9.99 6.78 -2.30
CA SER A 58 10.78 8.01 -2.16
C SER A 58 10.74 8.56 -0.73
N ILE A 59 9.55 8.71 -0.14
CA ILE A 59 9.39 9.23 1.22
C ILE A 59 10.10 8.33 2.25
N LEU A 60 9.96 7.01 2.12
CA LEU A 60 10.59 6.07 3.05
C LEU A 60 12.12 6.07 2.94
N ASN A 61 12.66 6.22 1.72
CA ASN A 61 14.09 6.36 1.51
C ASN A 61 14.63 7.68 2.10
N GLU A 62 13.93 8.80 1.89
CA GLU A 62 14.29 10.10 2.47
C GLU A 62 14.26 10.09 4.00
N ARG A 63 13.38 9.28 4.60
CA ARG A 63 13.30 9.05 6.05
C ARG A 63 14.35 8.08 6.59
N GLY A 64 15.21 7.52 5.73
CA GLY A 64 16.34 6.68 6.13
C GLY A 64 15.97 5.24 6.51
N PHE A 65 14.80 4.74 6.10
CA PHE A 65 14.49 3.31 6.29
C PHE A 65 15.42 2.44 5.44
N PRO A 66 15.79 1.22 5.90
CA PRO A 66 16.64 0.33 5.12
C PRO A 66 15.97 -0.05 3.78
N PRO A 67 16.66 0.08 2.64
CA PRO A 67 16.08 -0.20 1.32
C PRO A 67 15.44 -1.59 1.22
N ASP A 68 16.09 -2.63 1.74
CA ASP A 68 15.56 -4.00 1.72
C ASP A 68 14.21 -4.13 2.45
N VAL A 69 14.02 -3.36 3.53
CA VAL A 69 12.78 -3.34 4.30
C VAL A 69 11.68 -2.62 3.50
N ILE A 70 12.03 -1.53 2.81
CA ILE A 70 11.12 -0.79 1.93
C ILE A 70 10.66 -1.68 0.77
N GLU A 71 11.59 -2.32 0.07
CA GLU A 71 11.28 -3.21 -1.06
C GLU A 71 10.41 -4.41 -0.62
N ALA A 72 10.72 -5.00 0.55
CA ALA A 72 9.91 -6.06 1.13
C ALA A 72 8.51 -5.56 1.55
N ALA A 73 8.38 -4.33 2.04
CA ALA A 73 7.11 -3.69 2.36
C ALA A 73 6.26 -3.40 1.11
N LEU A 74 6.89 -3.02 -0.01
CA LEU A 74 6.25 -2.79 -1.31
C LEU A 74 5.95 -4.08 -2.08
N ALA A 75 6.34 -5.24 -1.53
CA ALA A 75 6.26 -6.55 -2.17
C ALA A 75 7.00 -6.62 -3.52
N HIS A 76 8.08 -5.85 -3.64
CA HIS A 76 8.96 -5.90 -4.80
C HIS A 76 9.84 -7.15 -4.74
N VAL A 77 10.14 -7.68 -5.92
CA VAL A 77 10.94 -8.90 -6.07
C VAL A 77 12.39 -8.49 -6.37
N GLU A 78 13.33 -8.94 -5.53
CA GLU A 78 14.77 -8.65 -5.67
C GLU A 78 15.29 -8.99 -7.08
N PRO A 79 15.65 -8.01 -7.93
CA PRO A 79 16.04 -8.27 -9.31
C PRO A 79 17.32 -9.11 -9.43
N ASN A 80 18.23 -9.04 -8.45
CA ASN A 80 19.45 -9.84 -8.45
C ASN A 80 19.16 -11.31 -8.04
N ALA A 81 19.20 -12.21 -9.02
CA ALA A 81 18.89 -13.62 -8.82
C ALA A 81 19.80 -14.31 -7.79
N VAL A 82 21.08 -13.93 -7.71
CA VAL A 82 22.02 -14.49 -6.72
C VAL A 82 21.59 -14.05 -5.32
N ARG A 83 21.38 -12.75 -5.12
CA ARG A 83 20.94 -12.21 -3.83
C ARG A 83 19.60 -12.82 -3.40
N ARG A 84 18.65 -12.96 -4.33
CA ARG A 84 17.34 -13.57 -4.09
C ARG A 84 17.45 -15.04 -3.64
N ALA A 85 18.42 -15.80 -4.17
CA ALA A 85 18.58 -17.21 -3.81
C ALA A 85 18.99 -17.40 -2.34
N TYR A 86 19.77 -16.46 -1.79
CA TYR A 86 20.30 -16.52 -0.42
C TYR A 86 19.48 -15.70 0.58
N ASN A 87 18.93 -14.56 0.17
CA ASN A 87 18.17 -13.69 1.05
C ASN A 87 16.71 -14.15 1.17
N ARG A 88 16.44 -14.93 2.21
CA ARG A 88 15.08 -15.38 2.59
C ARG A 88 14.47 -14.52 3.71
N ALA A 89 15.13 -13.43 4.09
CA ALA A 89 14.65 -12.58 5.17
C ALA A 89 13.34 -11.88 4.74
N THR A 90 12.36 -11.90 5.63
CA THR A 90 11.07 -11.20 5.43
C THR A 90 11.07 -9.81 6.08
N TYR A 91 12.08 -9.52 6.91
CA TYR A 91 12.23 -8.29 7.69
C TYR A 91 10.96 -7.92 8.48
N TRP A 92 10.30 -8.94 9.05
CA TRP A 92 8.98 -8.74 9.65
C TRP A 92 8.97 -7.70 10.78
N PRO A 93 9.86 -7.76 11.79
CA PRO A 93 9.91 -6.73 12.84
C PRO A 93 10.10 -5.32 12.29
N GLU A 94 11.00 -5.16 11.32
CA GLU A 94 11.31 -3.88 10.70
C GLU A 94 10.16 -3.35 9.85
N ARG A 95 9.46 -4.24 9.13
CA ARG A 95 8.26 -3.89 8.36
C ARG A 95 7.11 -3.46 9.26
N VAL A 96 6.93 -4.10 10.41
CA VAL A 96 5.93 -3.68 11.40
C VAL A 96 6.26 -2.27 11.91
N ALA A 97 7.52 -2.01 12.29
CA ALA A 97 7.95 -0.69 12.74
C ALA A 97 7.80 0.38 11.64
N LEU A 98 8.19 0.06 10.40
CA LEU A 98 8.03 0.94 9.24
C LEU A 98 6.57 1.28 8.99
N MET A 99 5.68 0.28 9.00
CA MET A 99 4.24 0.50 8.78
C MET A 99 3.59 1.31 9.89
N GLN A 100 4.06 1.17 11.14
CA GLN A 100 3.59 2.03 12.24
C GLN A 100 4.03 3.48 12.03
N ALA A 101 5.32 3.71 11.75
CA ALA A 101 5.83 5.07 11.49
C ALA A 101 5.16 5.73 10.28
N TRP A 102 4.81 4.93 9.25
CA TRP A 102 4.01 5.40 8.12
C TRP A 102 2.59 5.79 8.53
N ALA A 103 1.92 4.97 9.34
CA ALA A 103 0.58 5.27 9.85
C ALA A 103 0.56 6.54 10.70
N ASP A 104 1.54 6.72 11.59
CA ASP A 104 1.65 7.89 12.46
C ASP A 104 1.82 9.18 11.62
N MET A 105 2.65 9.16 10.57
CA MET A 105 2.78 10.28 9.62
C MET A 105 1.45 10.63 8.94
N LEU A 106 0.67 9.63 8.52
CA LEU A 106 -0.63 9.87 7.87
C LEU A 106 -1.64 10.47 8.85
N ASP A 107 -1.59 10.07 10.12
CA ASP A 107 -2.45 10.65 11.15
C ASP A 107 -2.04 12.11 11.44
N GLU A 108 -0.75 12.45 11.45
CA GLU A 108 -0.30 13.85 11.51
C GLU A 108 -0.89 14.68 10.37
N PHE A 109 -0.80 14.21 9.11
CA PHE A 109 -1.38 14.91 7.96
C PHE A 109 -2.89 15.10 8.06
N ARG A 110 -3.62 14.16 8.69
CA ARG A 110 -5.06 14.33 8.93
C ARG A 110 -5.38 15.45 9.93
N THR A 111 -4.45 15.79 10.81
CA THR A 111 -4.63 16.86 11.81
C THR A 111 -4.28 18.25 11.27
N LEU A 112 -3.53 18.35 10.16
CA LEU A 112 -3.14 19.60 9.51
C LEU A 112 -4.28 20.28 8.71
N LYS A 113 -5.53 20.09 9.13
CA LYS A 113 -6.70 20.72 8.52
C LYS A 113 -6.73 22.22 8.71
#